data_AF-A0AAD9EKL4-F1
#
_entry.id   AF-A0AAD9EKL4-F1
#
_cell.length_a   1.000
_cell.length_b   1.000
_cell.length_c   1.000
_cell.angle_alpha   90.00
_cell.angle_beta   90.00
_cell.angle_gamma   90.00
#
_symmetry.space_group_name_H-M   'P 1'
#
loop_
_entity.id
_entity.type
_entity.pdbx_description
1 polymer ?
#
loop_
_entity_poly.entity_id
_entity_poly.type
_entity_poly.pdbx_seq_one_letter_code
_entity_poly.pdbx_strand_id
1 'polypeptide(L)'
;MSKPGQFRADLPELARLLLKDGPQRTRPTARRVRVILNQTFIVDTTKAMHVWEHIAYPQYYVPTTALKNCKIKDKETINAADDASSPAAAVVELIIPAHDGVGEFTTDRALRFSDDEKLSGALKGMIRLEFGSMDQWLEEEVPIYVHPKDPFKRIDILPSKRSVEVQVAGKTVAKSDYAVHLFETYLPTRYYLPLASVDQLVLRKSDLITSCPYKGDAEYYHVVIDGEEHKNLVWYYRTTTHESAGIAGLLSFYNEKVDIILDGELLERPETFFS
;
A
#
# COMPACT_ATOMS: atom_id res chain seq x y z
N MET A 1 2.53 12.99 12.49
CA MET A 1 1.15 12.57 12.17
C MET A 1 1.24 11.51 11.08
N SER A 2 0.55 10.39 11.22
CA SER A 2 0.42 9.40 10.13
C SER A 2 -0.13 10.10 8.88
N LYS A 3 0.32 9.74 7.68
CA LYS A 3 -0.29 10.34 6.47
C LYS A 3 -1.78 9.97 6.46
N PRO A 4 -2.69 10.91 6.12
CA PRO A 4 -4.11 10.58 5.96
C PRO A 4 -4.27 9.31 5.13
N GLY A 5 -5.10 8.37 5.55
CA GLY A 5 -5.39 7.16 4.77
C GLY A 5 -4.44 5.97 4.92
N GLN A 6 -3.39 6.07 5.71
CA GLN A 6 -2.55 4.92 6.09
C GLN A 6 -3.29 3.96 7.05
N PHE A 7 -2.76 2.75 7.23
CA PHE A 7 -3.23 1.84 8.28
C PHE A 7 -3.14 2.53 9.65
N ARG A 8 -4.21 2.44 10.45
CA ARG A 8 -4.42 3.16 11.71
C ARG A 8 -4.55 4.67 11.54
N ALA A 9 -5.18 5.12 10.46
CA ALA A 9 -5.51 6.53 10.27
C ALA A 9 -6.44 7.04 11.40
N ASP A 10 -6.26 8.28 11.80
CA ASP A 10 -7.26 9.02 12.56
C ASP A 10 -8.46 9.27 11.64
N LEU A 11 -9.55 8.51 11.82
CA LEU A 11 -10.71 8.56 10.93
C LEU A 11 -11.46 9.90 11.03
N PRO A 12 -11.67 10.50 12.22
CA PRO A 12 -12.20 11.85 12.32
C PRO A 12 -11.35 12.89 11.58
N GLU A 13 -10.03 12.88 11.73
CA GLU A 13 -9.13 13.81 11.02
C GLU A 13 -9.20 13.60 9.51
N LEU A 14 -9.15 12.35 9.05
CA LEU A 14 -9.30 11.99 7.64
C LEU A 14 -10.65 12.47 7.08
N ALA A 15 -11.74 12.29 7.83
CA ALA A 15 -13.06 12.76 7.44
C ALA A 15 -13.07 14.28 7.25
N ARG A 16 -12.53 15.04 8.21
CA ARG A 16 -12.44 16.50 8.13
C ARG A 16 -11.63 16.95 6.91
N LEU A 17 -10.50 16.29 6.64
CA LEU A 17 -9.67 16.57 5.46
C LEU A 17 -10.47 16.33 4.17
N LEU A 18 -11.09 15.16 4.03
CA LEU A 18 -11.84 14.81 2.81
C LEU A 18 -13.10 15.65 2.60
N LEU A 19 -13.77 16.07 3.67
CA LEU A 19 -14.92 16.96 3.60
C LEU A 19 -14.52 18.38 3.19
N LYS A 20 -13.36 18.86 3.67
CA LYS A 20 -12.85 20.20 3.39
C LYS A 20 -12.23 20.31 2.00
N ASP A 21 -11.30 19.40 1.69
CA ASP A 21 -10.44 19.51 0.51
C ASP A 21 -10.88 18.57 -0.63
N GLY A 22 -11.77 17.62 -0.34
CA GLY A 22 -12.12 16.55 -1.26
C GLY A 22 -11.04 15.46 -1.37
N PRO A 23 -11.36 14.30 -1.96
CA PRO A 23 -10.34 13.35 -2.37
C PRO A 23 -9.52 13.90 -3.56
N GLN A 24 -8.25 13.50 -3.67
CA GLN A 24 -7.39 13.89 -4.79
C GLN A 24 -7.95 13.42 -6.14
N ARG A 25 -8.57 12.25 -6.12
CA ARG A 25 -9.21 11.63 -7.29
C ARG A 25 -10.22 10.58 -6.83
N THR A 26 -11.26 10.38 -7.61
CA THR A 26 -12.14 9.21 -7.49
C THR A 26 -12.27 8.52 -8.85
N ARG A 27 -12.46 7.20 -8.85
CA ARG A 27 -12.73 6.44 -10.07
C ARG A 27 -13.55 5.19 -9.77
N PRO A 28 -14.69 4.97 -10.43
CA PRO A 28 -15.43 3.71 -10.29
C PRO A 28 -14.58 2.54 -10.79
N THR A 29 -14.75 1.38 -10.16
CA THR A 29 -14.20 0.13 -10.66
C THR A 29 -15.33 -0.77 -11.13
N ALA A 30 -15.13 -1.42 -12.28
CA ALA A 30 -16.04 -2.47 -12.74
C ALA A 30 -15.78 -3.81 -12.01
N ARG A 31 -14.67 -3.89 -11.26
CA ARG A 31 -14.26 -5.10 -10.56
C ARG A 31 -15.16 -5.32 -9.34
N ARG A 32 -15.53 -6.57 -9.09
CA ARG A 32 -16.24 -6.99 -7.88
C ARG A 32 -15.31 -6.86 -6.68
N VAL A 33 -15.74 -6.14 -5.65
CA VAL A 33 -15.02 -5.99 -4.39
C VAL A 33 -15.79 -6.71 -3.30
N ARG A 34 -15.06 -7.55 -2.55
CA ARG A 34 -15.61 -8.30 -1.42
C ARG A 34 -14.74 -8.11 -0.19
N VAL A 35 -15.38 -8.08 0.97
CA VAL A 35 -14.71 -7.89 2.26
C VAL A 35 -15.20 -8.93 3.24
N ILE A 36 -14.24 -9.63 3.86
CA ILE A 36 -14.46 -10.57 4.94
C ILE A 36 -14.05 -9.88 6.25
N LEU A 37 -14.92 -9.96 7.25
CA LEU A 37 -14.65 -9.52 8.61
C LEU A 37 -15.36 -10.46 9.60
N ASN A 38 -14.62 -10.89 10.63
CA ASN A 38 -15.06 -11.93 11.56
C ASN A 38 -15.61 -13.17 10.83
N GLN A 39 -14.85 -13.66 9.84
CA GLN A 39 -15.21 -14.82 9.00
C GLN A 39 -16.52 -14.68 8.19
N THR A 40 -17.08 -13.47 8.09
CA THR A 40 -18.31 -13.18 7.36
C THR A 40 -18.05 -12.24 6.19
N PHE A 41 -18.64 -12.52 5.02
CA PHE A 41 -18.70 -11.54 3.94
C PHE A 41 -19.63 -10.38 4.32
N ILE A 42 -19.02 -9.23 4.66
CA ILE A 42 -19.75 -8.01 5.01
C ILE A 42 -19.96 -7.08 3.81
N VAL A 43 -19.22 -7.29 2.72
CA VAL A 43 -19.38 -6.56 1.46
C VAL A 43 -19.26 -7.53 0.30
N ASP A 44 -20.14 -7.36 -0.69
CA ASP A 44 -20.05 -7.99 -1.99
C ASP A 44 -20.76 -7.10 -3.04
N THR A 45 -19.96 -6.39 -3.85
CA THR A 45 -20.46 -5.35 -4.75
C THR A 45 -19.58 -5.13 -5.98
N THR A 46 -20.19 -4.72 -7.10
CA THR A 46 -19.52 -4.20 -8.30
C THR A 46 -19.60 -2.68 -8.40
N LYS A 47 -20.05 -2.01 -7.33
CA LYS A 47 -20.23 -0.55 -7.26
C LYS A 47 -19.15 0.13 -6.41
N ALA A 48 -18.00 -0.51 -6.23
CA ALA A 48 -16.90 0.06 -5.47
C ALA A 48 -16.25 1.22 -6.24
N MET A 49 -15.62 2.11 -5.49
CA MET A 49 -14.89 3.28 -5.98
C MET A 49 -13.46 3.22 -5.47
N HIS A 50 -12.49 3.48 -6.36
CA HIS A 50 -11.16 3.88 -5.95
C HIS A 50 -11.21 5.35 -5.53
N VAL A 51 -10.70 5.65 -4.33
CA VAL A 51 -10.62 7.00 -3.78
C VAL A 51 -9.18 7.27 -3.36
N TRP A 52 -8.53 8.23 -4.00
CA TRP A 52 -7.19 8.68 -3.62
C TRP A 52 -7.32 9.71 -2.51
N GLU A 53 -7.21 9.24 -1.27
CA GLU A 53 -7.12 10.08 -0.06
C GLU A 53 -5.80 10.89 -0.06
N HIS A 54 -4.80 10.39 -0.81
CA HIS A 54 -3.52 11.02 -1.09
C HIS A 54 -2.99 10.56 -2.45
N ILE A 55 -1.89 11.15 -2.93
CA ILE A 55 -1.36 10.90 -4.28
C ILE A 55 -0.82 9.47 -4.53
N ALA A 56 -0.34 8.78 -3.49
CA ALA A 56 0.46 7.56 -3.67
C ALA A 56 -0.31 6.30 -4.12
N TYR A 57 -1.55 6.11 -3.64
CA TYR A 57 -2.40 4.96 -3.96
C TYR A 57 -3.86 5.23 -3.54
N PRO A 58 -4.85 4.50 -4.12
CA PRO A 58 -6.24 4.61 -3.73
C PRO A 58 -6.59 3.73 -2.52
N GLN A 59 -7.75 4.01 -1.92
CA GLN A 59 -8.52 3.13 -1.05
C GLN A 59 -9.82 2.71 -1.74
N TYR A 60 -10.42 1.60 -1.31
CA TYR A 60 -11.78 1.26 -1.73
C TYR A 60 -12.78 1.94 -0.82
N TYR A 61 -13.74 2.59 -1.46
CA TYR A 61 -14.98 3.02 -0.86
C TYR A 61 -16.09 2.21 -1.50
N VAL A 62 -17.06 1.78 -0.71
CA VAL A 62 -18.24 1.06 -1.22
C VAL A 62 -19.51 1.79 -0.81
N PRO A 63 -20.62 1.65 -1.54
CA PRO A 63 -21.89 2.21 -1.08
C PRO A 63 -22.22 1.64 0.30
N THR A 64 -22.73 2.46 1.22
CA THR A 64 -23.13 1.98 2.55
C THR A 64 -24.20 0.89 2.46
N THR A 65 -25.05 0.96 1.43
CA THR A 65 -26.06 -0.06 1.09
C THR A 65 -25.48 -1.40 0.61
N ALA A 66 -24.17 -1.48 0.33
CA ALA A 66 -23.50 -2.73 -0.03
C ALA A 66 -23.11 -3.56 1.21
N LEU A 67 -23.20 -3.00 2.41
CA LEU A 67 -22.99 -3.74 3.65
C LEU A 67 -24.07 -4.79 3.84
N LYS A 68 -23.66 -6.00 4.20
CA LYS A 68 -24.52 -7.14 4.47
C LYS A 68 -24.01 -7.85 5.72
N ASN A 69 -24.88 -8.61 6.37
CA ASN A 69 -24.50 -9.47 7.50
C ASN A 69 -23.81 -8.73 8.68
N CYS A 70 -23.97 -7.40 8.76
CA CYS A 70 -23.48 -6.57 9.86
C CYS A 70 -24.49 -5.46 10.15
N LYS A 71 -24.43 -4.92 11.36
CA LYS A 71 -25.12 -3.68 11.74
C LYS A 71 -24.09 -2.56 11.81
N ILE A 72 -24.53 -1.33 11.53
CA ILE A 72 -23.71 -0.14 11.71
C ILE A 72 -24.36 0.79 12.72
N LYS A 73 -23.55 1.46 13.53
CA LYS A 73 -24.00 2.48 14.48
C LYS A 73 -23.01 3.63 14.49
N ASP A 74 -23.49 4.86 14.39
CA ASP A 74 -22.63 6.03 14.51
C ASP A 74 -22.03 6.12 15.90
N LYS A 75 -20.71 6.28 15.95
CA LYS A 75 -19.93 6.43 17.19
C LYS A 75 -19.51 7.88 17.40
N GLU A 76 -19.01 8.51 16.35
CA GLU A 76 -18.58 9.91 16.36
C GLU A 76 -19.02 10.58 15.06
N THR A 77 -19.82 11.63 15.14
CA THR A 77 -20.30 12.39 13.98
C THR A 77 -19.36 13.54 13.65
N ILE A 78 -19.16 13.78 12.35
CA ILE A 78 -18.34 14.88 11.81
C ILE A 78 -19.22 15.75 10.91
N ASN A 79 -19.21 17.06 11.16
CA ASN A 79 -19.97 18.04 10.37
C ASN A 79 -19.06 18.68 9.30
N ALA A 80 -19.61 19.04 8.13
CA ALA A 80 -18.87 19.71 7.06
C ALA A 80 -18.61 21.21 7.36
N ALA A 81 -19.34 21.79 8.32
CA ALA A 81 -19.18 23.13 8.88
C ALA A 81 -19.94 23.22 10.23
N ASP A 82 -19.72 24.28 11.01
CA ASP A 82 -20.28 24.43 12.37
C ASP A 82 -21.83 24.55 12.44
N ASP A 83 -22.54 24.63 11.31
CA ASP A 83 -23.99 24.93 11.27
C ASP A 83 -24.82 23.93 10.44
N ALA A 84 -24.31 22.72 10.20
CA ALA A 84 -25.06 21.68 9.49
C ALA A 84 -26.09 21.00 10.41
N SER A 85 -27.36 20.95 9.96
CA SER A 85 -28.45 20.26 10.69
C SER A 85 -28.35 18.73 10.69
N SER A 86 -27.40 18.17 9.95
CA SER A 86 -27.13 16.73 9.86
C SER A 86 -25.65 16.47 9.66
N PRO A 87 -25.12 15.36 10.21
CA PRO A 87 -23.69 15.07 10.12
C PRO A 87 -23.29 14.70 8.69
N ALA A 88 -22.17 15.24 8.24
CA ALA A 88 -21.63 15.02 6.90
C ALA A 88 -20.86 13.69 6.79
N ALA A 89 -20.29 13.23 7.90
CA ALA A 89 -19.67 11.92 8.01
C ALA A 89 -19.81 11.38 9.44
N ALA A 90 -19.54 10.10 9.64
CA ALA A 90 -19.44 9.51 10.97
C ALA A 90 -18.45 8.36 10.99
N VAL A 91 -17.64 8.28 12.05
CA VAL A 91 -16.99 7.03 12.43
C VAL A 91 -18.08 6.09 12.92
N VAL A 92 -18.11 4.88 12.38
CA VAL A 92 -19.17 3.90 12.68
C VAL A 92 -18.61 2.64 13.34
N GLU A 93 -19.32 2.16 14.34
CA GLU A 93 -19.19 0.81 14.86
C GLU A 93 -19.83 -0.16 13.87
N LEU A 94 -19.01 -1.05 13.31
CA LEU A 94 -19.45 -2.24 12.59
C LEU A 94 -19.61 -3.37 13.59
N ILE A 95 -20.81 -3.95 13.65
CA ILE A 95 -21.17 -5.03 14.57
C ILE A 95 -21.53 -6.25 13.74
N ILE A 96 -20.71 -7.30 13.85
CA ILE A 96 -20.91 -8.58 13.17
C ILE A 96 -21.49 -9.54 14.21
N PRO A 97 -22.76 -9.97 14.05
CA PRO A 97 -23.42 -10.81 15.04
C PRO A 97 -22.74 -12.18 15.15
N ALA A 98 -22.88 -12.80 16.32
CA ALA A 98 -22.43 -14.17 16.52
C ALA A 98 -23.13 -15.13 15.54
N HIS A 99 -22.36 -16.08 15.00
CA HIS A 99 -22.82 -17.07 14.02
C HIS A 99 -21.93 -18.31 14.09
N ASP A 100 -22.50 -19.51 13.92
CA ASP A 100 -21.74 -20.76 13.73
C ASP A 100 -20.54 -20.99 14.68
N GLY A 101 -20.70 -20.65 15.97
CA GLY A 101 -19.64 -20.80 16.98
C GLY A 101 -18.61 -19.67 17.00
N VAL A 102 -18.70 -18.70 16.09
CA VAL A 102 -17.96 -17.44 16.09
C VAL A 102 -18.71 -16.42 16.95
N GLY A 103 -18.00 -15.80 17.89
CA GLY A 103 -18.56 -14.76 18.76
C GLY A 103 -18.92 -13.48 17.99
N GLU A 104 -19.71 -12.62 18.63
CA GLU A 104 -19.93 -11.26 18.13
C GLU A 104 -18.60 -10.51 18.08
N PHE A 105 -18.41 -9.74 17.02
CA PHE A 105 -17.24 -8.89 16.84
C PHE A 105 -17.67 -7.46 16.53
N THR A 106 -16.99 -6.49 17.13
CA THR A 106 -17.23 -5.07 16.91
C THR A 106 -15.93 -4.34 16.61
N THR A 107 -15.96 -3.43 15.64
CA THR A 107 -14.84 -2.54 15.31
C THR A 107 -15.35 -1.16 14.91
N ASP A 108 -14.60 -0.11 15.19
CA ASP A 108 -14.91 1.28 14.79
C ASP A 108 -14.07 1.74 13.59
N ARG A 109 -13.41 0.81 12.90
CA ARG A 109 -12.47 1.10 11.81
C ARG A 109 -13.19 1.31 10.47
N ALA A 110 -14.24 2.10 10.49
CA ALA A 110 -15.05 2.46 9.33
C ALA A 110 -15.54 3.91 9.40
N LEU A 111 -15.60 4.57 8.25
CA LEU A 111 -16.01 5.96 8.10
C LEU A 111 -17.09 6.05 7.01
N ARG A 112 -18.32 6.39 7.41
CA ARG A 112 -19.42 6.63 6.45
C ARG A 112 -19.54 8.10 6.13
N PHE A 113 -20.06 8.39 4.95
CA PHE A 113 -20.40 9.73 4.49
C PHE A 113 -21.91 9.85 4.30
N SER A 114 -22.45 11.06 4.43
CA SER A 114 -23.87 11.36 4.26
C SER A 114 -24.32 11.07 2.82
N ASP A 115 -25.59 10.71 2.63
CA ASP A 115 -26.22 10.60 1.31
C ASP A 115 -26.50 11.98 0.68
N ASP A 116 -26.36 13.07 1.46
CA ASP A 116 -26.48 14.44 0.95
C ASP A 116 -25.21 14.86 0.18
N GLU A 117 -25.36 15.03 -1.13
CA GLU A 117 -24.31 15.50 -2.04
C GLU A 117 -23.73 16.86 -1.63
N LYS A 118 -24.52 17.74 -1.02
CA LYS A 118 -24.02 19.05 -0.55
C LYS A 118 -23.07 18.92 0.63
N LEU A 119 -23.25 17.87 1.44
CA LEU A 119 -22.43 17.62 2.62
C LEU A 119 -21.20 16.77 2.31
N SER A 120 -21.31 15.81 1.39
CA SER A 120 -20.29 14.77 1.19
C SER A 120 -19.72 14.70 -0.23
N GLY A 121 -20.24 15.51 -1.17
CA GLY A 121 -19.72 15.63 -2.52
C GLY A 121 -19.53 14.28 -3.22
N ALA A 122 -18.31 14.04 -3.69
CA ALA A 122 -17.93 12.82 -4.40
C ALA A 122 -18.00 11.53 -3.55
N LEU A 123 -18.12 11.65 -2.23
CA LEU A 123 -18.17 10.53 -1.29
C LEU A 123 -19.60 10.23 -0.80
N LYS A 124 -20.62 10.89 -1.37
CA LYS A 124 -22.02 10.74 -0.92
C LYS A 124 -22.46 9.27 -0.84
N GLY A 125 -23.01 8.89 0.30
CA GLY A 125 -23.51 7.55 0.57
C GLY A 125 -22.47 6.43 0.62
N MET A 126 -21.19 6.78 0.58
CA MET A 126 -20.11 5.81 0.61
C MET A 126 -19.64 5.53 2.03
N ILE A 127 -19.08 4.34 2.24
CA ILE A 127 -18.36 3.95 3.45
C ILE A 127 -16.94 3.51 3.08
N ARG A 128 -15.97 4.05 3.82
CA ARG A 128 -14.59 3.61 3.86
C ARG A 128 -14.47 2.55 4.94
N LEU A 129 -14.00 1.36 4.57
CA LEU A 129 -13.59 0.34 5.52
C LEU A 129 -12.07 0.39 5.61
N GLU A 130 -11.49 0.49 6.81
CA GLU A 130 -10.04 0.54 6.93
C GLU A 130 -9.42 -0.78 6.49
N PHE A 131 -8.60 -0.73 5.45
CA PHE A 131 -8.13 -1.91 4.73
C PHE A 131 -7.50 -2.96 5.66
N GLY A 132 -6.50 -2.57 6.46
CA GLY A 132 -5.78 -3.45 7.37
C GLY A 132 -6.53 -3.87 8.63
N SER A 133 -7.75 -3.40 8.83
CA SER A 133 -8.61 -3.78 9.96
C SER A 133 -9.68 -4.81 9.58
N MET A 134 -9.69 -5.24 8.31
CA MET A 134 -10.54 -6.33 7.80
C MET A 134 -9.74 -7.63 7.72
N ASP A 135 -10.42 -8.78 7.84
CA ASP A 135 -9.74 -10.08 7.76
C ASP A 135 -9.15 -10.30 6.36
N GLN A 136 -9.95 -10.00 5.32
CA GLN A 136 -9.52 -10.17 3.94
C GLN A 136 -10.31 -9.27 2.99
N TRP A 137 -9.60 -8.63 2.06
CA TRP A 137 -10.19 -8.02 0.87
C TRP A 137 -10.00 -8.91 -0.33
N LEU A 138 -11.00 -9.00 -1.19
CA LEU A 138 -10.89 -9.65 -2.48
C LEU A 138 -11.33 -8.70 -3.59
N GLU A 139 -10.56 -8.68 -4.66
CA GLU A 139 -10.97 -8.14 -5.95
C GLU A 139 -11.20 -9.31 -6.88
N GLU A 140 -12.43 -9.43 -7.36
CA GLU A 140 -12.97 -10.69 -7.85
C GLU A 140 -12.71 -11.80 -6.81
N GLU A 141 -11.99 -12.84 -7.18
CA GLU A 141 -11.54 -13.95 -6.33
C GLU A 141 -10.08 -13.81 -5.85
N VAL A 142 -9.42 -12.69 -6.15
CA VAL A 142 -8.01 -12.48 -5.84
C VAL A 142 -7.86 -11.73 -4.52
N PRO A 143 -7.18 -12.31 -3.51
CA PRO A 143 -6.84 -11.61 -2.28
C PRO A 143 -6.01 -10.34 -2.54
N ILE A 144 -6.38 -9.25 -1.90
CA ILE A 144 -5.60 -8.01 -1.85
C ILE A 144 -5.13 -7.78 -0.41
N TYR A 145 -3.88 -7.34 -0.28
CA TYR A 145 -3.23 -7.03 0.99
C TYR A 145 -2.77 -5.57 1.01
N VAL A 146 -2.56 -5.01 2.21
CA VAL A 146 -2.07 -3.64 2.46
C VAL A 146 -3.01 -2.53 2.01
N HIS A 147 -3.27 -2.40 0.70
CA HIS A 147 -4.20 -1.46 0.08
C HIS A 147 -4.54 -1.91 -1.35
N PRO A 148 -5.62 -1.37 -1.97
CA PRO A 148 -5.97 -1.66 -3.37
C PRO A 148 -4.85 -1.31 -4.34
N LYS A 149 -4.68 -2.12 -5.40
CA LYS A 149 -3.79 -1.76 -6.50
C LYS A 149 -4.36 -0.56 -7.26
N ASP A 150 -3.51 0.42 -7.53
CA ASP A 150 -3.83 1.58 -8.36
C ASP A 150 -3.96 1.13 -9.82
N PRO A 151 -5.12 1.34 -10.47
CA PRO A 151 -5.33 0.92 -11.86
C PRO A 151 -4.43 1.64 -12.88
N PHE A 152 -3.73 2.71 -12.48
CA PHE A 152 -2.76 3.43 -13.31
C PHE A 152 -1.32 3.08 -12.99
N LYS A 153 -1.07 2.29 -11.93
CA LYS A 153 0.28 1.82 -11.62
C LYS A 153 0.61 0.63 -12.51
N ARG A 154 1.73 0.76 -13.20
CA ARG A 154 2.33 -0.26 -14.04
C ARG A 154 3.69 -0.63 -13.48
N ILE A 155 4.00 -1.92 -13.55
CA ILE A 155 5.32 -2.47 -13.25
C ILE A 155 5.79 -3.21 -14.49
N ASP A 156 6.92 -2.78 -15.04
CA ASP A 156 7.62 -3.49 -16.11
C ASP A 156 8.91 -4.09 -15.53
N ILE A 157 9.14 -5.37 -15.78
CA ILE A 157 10.28 -6.13 -15.26
C ILE A 157 11.03 -6.70 -16.43
N LEU A 158 12.19 -6.11 -16.73
CA LEU A 158 12.94 -6.39 -17.95
C LEU A 158 14.33 -6.93 -17.62
N PRO A 159 14.62 -8.20 -17.91
CA PRO A 159 15.99 -8.71 -17.88
C PRO A 159 16.89 -7.92 -18.82
N SER A 160 18.12 -7.67 -18.38
CA SER A 160 19.09 -6.84 -19.09
C SER A 160 20.49 -7.43 -18.97
N LYS A 161 21.31 -7.18 -20.01
CA LYS A 161 22.74 -7.47 -20.04
C LYS A 161 23.61 -6.22 -19.83
N ARG A 162 22.99 -5.11 -19.42
CA ARG A 162 23.69 -3.88 -19.04
C ARG A 162 24.48 -4.11 -17.77
N SER A 163 25.68 -3.55 -17.69
CA SER A 163 26.57 -3.74 -16.55
C SER A 163 26.13 -2.86 -15.40
N VAL A 164 25.97 -3.43 -14.21
CA VAL A 164 25.62 -2.68 -12.99
C VAL A 164 26.69 -2.95 -11.94
N GLU A 165 27.24 -1.88 -11.38
CA GLU A 165 28.11 -1.91 -10.21
C GLU A 165 27.49 -1.05 -9.09
N VAL A 166 27.50 -1.56 -7.86
CA VAL A 166 26.99 -0.87 -6.68
C VAL A 166 28.12 -0.64 -5.70
N GLN A 167 28.30 0.61 -5.29
CA GLN A 167 29.27 1.01 -4.28
C GLN A 167 28.58 1.58 -3.04
N VAL A 168 29.08 1.19 -1.87
CA VAL A 168 28.65 1.68 -0.55
C VAL A 168 29.89 2.16 0.17
N ALA A 169 29.86 3.40 0.67
CA ALA A 169 31.03 4.06 1.28
C ALA A 169 32.31 3.96 0.41
N GLY A 170 32.17 4.08 -0.91
CA GLY A 170 33.28 3.99 -1.87
C GLY A 170 33.81 2.58 -2.15
N LYS A 171 33.24 1.53 -1.56
CA LYS A 171 33.61 0.13 -1.80
C LYS A 171 32.58 -0.57 -2.67
N THR A 172 33.03 -1.24 -3.73
CA THR A 172 32.16 -2.09 -4.56
C THR A 172 31.65 -3.28 -3.75
N VAL A 173 30.33 -3.37 -3.59
CA VAL A 173 29.64 -4.46 -2.88
C VAL A 173 28.85 -5.37 -3.81
N ALA A 174 28.59 -4.94 -5.04
CA ALA A 174 27.97 -5.78 -6.06
C ALA A 174 28.45 -5.38 -7.46
N LYS A 175 28.61 -6.35 -8.34
CA LYS A 175 28.93 -6.13 -9.75
C LYS A 175 28.38 -7.24 -10.62
N SER A 176 27.65 -6.89 -11.67
CA SER A 176 26.97 -7.87 -12.53
C SER A 176 26.90 -7.40 -13.98
N ASP A 177 27.07 -8.32 -14.92
CA ASP A 177 26.78 -8.13 -16.36
C ASP A 177 25.34 -8.55 -16.72
N TYR A 178 24.56 -8.91 -15.70
CA TYR A 178 23.15 -9.24 -15.80
C TYR A 178 22.38 -8.59 -14.64
N ALA A 179 21.31 -7.90 -14.97
CA ALA A 179 20.41 -7.31 -13.99
C ALA A 179 18.97 -7.40 -14.51
N VAL A 180 18.00 -7.34 -13.60
CA VAL A 180 16.60 -7.12 -13.95
C VAL A 180 16.25 -5.68 -13.61
N HIS A 181 15.84 -4.92 -14.62
CA HIS A 181 15.44 -3.52 -14.46
C HIS A 181 13.94 -3.49 -14.20
N LEU A 182 13.56 -2.95 -13.05
CA LEU A 182 12.17 -2.75 -12.68
C LEU A 182 11.82 -1.28 -12.85
N PHE A 183 10.82 -1.02 -13.69
CA PHE A 183 10.21 0.29 -13.89
C PHE A 183 8.84 0.28 -13.22
N GLU A 184 8.61 1.23 -12.33
CA GLU A 184 7.33 1.37 -11.64
C GLU A 184 6.85 2.82 -11.74
N THR A 185 5.56 3.00 -12.03
CA THR A 185 4.97 4.34 -12.17
C THR A 185 5.31 5.23 -10.96
N TYR A 186 5.88 6.40 -11.26
CA TYR A 186 6.32 7.43 -10.30
C TYR A 186 7.53 7.09 -9.42
N LEU A 187 8.24 5.98 -9.68
CA LEU A 187 9.46 5.63 -8.95
C LEU A 187 10.67 5.59 -9.89
N PRO A 188 11.89 5.85 -9.37
CA PRO A 188 13.11 5.61 -10.13
C PRO A 188 13.26 4.13 -10.46
N THR A 189 13.95 3.83 -11.56
CA THR A 189 14.31 2.45 -11.93
C THR A 189 15.04 1.76 -10.79
N ARG A 190 14.64 0.52 -10.51
CA ARG A 190 15.33 -0.35 -9.55
C ARG A 190 16.07 -1.45 -10.28
N TYR A 191 17.31 -1.70 -9.86
CA TYR A 191 18.20 -2.69 -10.45
C TYR A 191 18.27 -3.90 -9.51
N TYR A 192 17.71 -5.00 -9.96
CA TYR A 192 17.71 -6.26 -9.24
C TYR A 192 18.85 -7.15 -9.74
N LEU A 193 19.77 -7.50 -8.85
CA LEU A 193 20.97 -8.28 -9.12
C LEU A 193 20.83 -9.70 -8.58
N PRO A 194 21.40 -10.72 -9.26
CA PRO A 194 21.55 -12.04 -8.68
C PRO A 194 22.32 -11.98 -7.36
N LEU A 195 21.93 -12.78 -6.36
CA LEU A 195 22.64 -12.88 -5.09
C LEU A 195 24.12 -13.22 -5.28
N ALA A 196 24.47 -14.03 -6.29
CA ALA A 196 25.84 -14.40 -6.60
C ALA A 196 26.71 -13.23 -7.09
N SER A 197 26.09 -12.13 -7.54
CA SER A 197 26.77 -10.90 -7.99
C SER A 197 26.98 -9.90 -6.85
N VAL A 198 26.52 -10.21 -5.64
CA VAL A 198 26.65 -9.39 -4.43
C VAL A 198 27.68 -10.03 -3.50
N ASP A 199 28.59 -9.25 -2.93
CA ASP A 199 29.51 -9.72 -1.89
C ASP A 199 28.70 -10.11 -0.64
N GLN A 200 28.55 -11.41 -0.43
CA GLN A 200 27.74 -11.92 0.68
C GLN A 200 28.40 -11.69 2.04
N LEU A 201 29.71 -11.43 2.10
CA LEU A 201 30.43 -11.22 3.36
C LEU A 201 30.00 -9.91 4.05
N VAL A 202 29.52 -8.93 3.28
CA VAL A 202 29.02 -7.66 3.82
C VAL A 202 27.55 -7.72 4.24
N LEU A 203 26.80 -8.78 3.91
CA LEU A 203 25.37 -8.86 4.22
C LEU A 203 25.11 -9.39 5.64
N ARG A 204 24.19 -8.73 6.36
CA ARG A 204 23.63 -9.24 7.62
C ARG A 204 22.12 -9.23 7.54
N LYS A 205 21.49 -10.34 7.89
CA LYS A 205 20.03 -10.47 7.81
C LYS A 205 19.37 -9.43 8.73
N SER A 206 18.35 -8.74 8.20
CA SER A 206 17.48 -7.86 8.99
C SER A 206 16.17 -8.56 9.30
N ASP A 207 15.60 -8.24 10.47
CA ASP A 207 14.25 -8.66 10.89
C ASP A 207 13.14 -7.80 10.24
N LEU A 208 13.50 -6.73 9.53
CA LEU A 208 12.52 -5.88 8.84
C LEU A 208 11.85 -6.66 7.70
N ILE A 209 10.51 -6.61 7.70
CA ILE A 209 9.67 -7.02 6.59
C ILE A 209 8.75 -5.85 6.24
N THR A 210 8.62 -5.54 4.95
CA THR A 210 7.63 -4.56 4.47
C THR A 210 6.77 -5.19 3.38
N SER A 211 5.48 -4.87 3.36
CA SER A 211 4.52 -5.48 2.43
C SER A 211 4.14 -4.52 1.32
N CYS A 212 4.05 -5.04 0.09
CA CYS A 212 3.64 -4.30 -1.10
C CYS A 212 2.56 -5.09 -1.86
N PRO A 213 1.39 -4.48 -2.18
CA PRO A 213 0.34 -5.20 -2.89
C PRO A 213 0.75 -5.66 -4.29
N TYR A 214 1.77 -5.03 -4.87
CA TYR A 214 2.25 -5.35 -6.21
C TYR A 214 3.37 -6.37 -6.24
N LYS A 215 4.19 -6.47 -5.19
CA LYS A 215 5.43 -7.26 -5.20
C LYS A 215 5.47 -8.37 -4.16
N GLY A 216 4.64 -8.31 -3.12
CA GLY A 216 4.68 -9.22 -1.98
C GLY A 216 5.44 -8.63 -0.81
N ASP A 217 6.00 -9.49 0.03
CA ASP A 217 6.75 -9.10 1.22
C ASP A 217 8.24 -8.95 0.89
N ALA A 218 8.74 -7.74 1.08
CA ALA A 218 10.15 -7.41 0.99
C ALA A 218 10.85 -7.77 2.30
N GLU A 219 11.92 -8.52 2.16
CA GLU A 219 12.86 -8.84 3.23
C GLU A 219 14.15 -8.05 3.04
N TYR A 220 14.87 -7.78 4.13
CA TYR A 220 16.01 -6.87 4.10
C TYR A 220 17.32 -7.51 4.58
N TYR A 221 18.42 -6.94 4.10
CA TYR A 221 19.75 -7.08 4.69
C TYR A 221 20.28 -5.69 5.12
N HIS A 222 21.00 -5.67 6.24
CA HIS A 222 21.98 -4.62 6.54
C HIS A 222 23.25 -4.88 5.72
N VAL A 223 23.99 -3.82 5.42
CA VAL A 223 25.32 -3.91 4.80
C VAL A 223 26.36 -3.45 5.81
N VAL A 224 27.36 -4.28 6.11
CA VAL A 224 28.43 -3.98 7.06
C VAL A 224 29.75 -3.86 6.34
N ILE A 225 30.38 -2.69 6.41
CA ILE A 225 31.68 -2.38 5.78
C ILE A 225 32.57 -1.77 6.84
N ASP A 226 33.77 -2.36 7.04
CA ASP A 226 34.79 -1.87 7.96
C ASP A 226 34.28 -1.59 9.40
N GLY A 227 33.26 -2.36 9.82
CA GLY A 227 32.64 -2.25 11.14
C GLY A 227 31.45 -1.28 11.22
N GLU A 228 31.18 -0.50 10.17
CA GLU A 228 30.00 0.36 10.08
C GLU A 228 28.81 -0.40 9.49
N GLU A 229 27.64 -0.28 10.12
CA GLU A 229 26.40 -0.91 9.67
C GLU A 229 25.46 0.08 8.97
N HIS A 230 25.17 -0.17 7.70
CA HIS A 230 24.14 0.51 6.93
C HIS A 230 22.83 -0.28 6.99
N LYS A 231 21.87 0.21 7.78
CA LYS A 231 20.67 -0.54 8.09
C LYS A 231 19.69 -0.66 6.93
N ASN A 232 19.15 -1.86 6.72
CA ASN A 232 18.08 -2.15 5.74
C ASN A 232 18.40 -1.62 4.33
N LEU A 233 19.67 -1.64 3.93
CA LEU A 233 20.14 -1.00 2.71
C LEU A 233 19.76 -1.81 1.45
N VAL A 234 19.64 -3.13 1.61
CA VAL A 234 19.31 -4.06 0.54
C VAL A 234 17.96 -4.69 0.85
N TRP A 235 17.08 -4.75 -0.15
CA TRP A 235 15.86 -5.54 -0.07
C TRP A 235 15.81 -6.60 -1.16
N TYR A 236 15.00 -7.62 -0.91
CA TYR A 236 14.69 -8.68 -1.86
C TYR A 236 13.31 -9.25 -1.55
N TYR A 237 12.70 -9.92 -2.53
CA TYR A 237 11.43 -10.61 -2.34
C TYR A 237 11.66 -12.11 -2.46
N ARG A 238 11.55 -12.84 -1.35
CA ARG A 238 11.68 -14.31 -1.39
C ARG A 238 10.54 -14.95 -2.18
N THR A 239 9.33 -14.46 -1.92
CA THR A 239 8.11 -14.83 -2.62
C THR A 239 7.48 -13.56 -3.17
N THR A 240 7.09 -13.59 -4.44
CA THR A 240 6.50 -12.44 -5.11
C THR A 240 5.06 -12.71 -5.52
N THR A 241 4.32 -11.64 -5.83
CA THR A 241 3.09 -11.77 -6.60
C THR A 241 3.41 -12.32 -7.99
N HIS A 242 2.39 -12.87 -8.66
CA HIS A 242 2.55 -13.36 -10.02
C HIS A 242 3.08 -12.28 -11.00
N GLU A 243 2.57 -11.06 -10.87
CA GLU A 243 2.99 -9.90 -11.69
C GLU A 243 4.45 -9.51 -11.47
N SER A 244 5.03 -9.84 -10.31
CA SER A 244 6.41 -9.52 -9.95
C SER A 244 7.32 -10.76 -9.88
N ALA A 245 6.94 -11.87 -10.52
CA ALA A 245 7.71 -13.11 -10.51
C ALA A 245 9.18 -12.93 -10.97
N GLY A 246 9.43 -12.03 -11.92
CA GLY A 246 10.75 -11.83 -12.51
C GLY A 246 11.83 -11.24 -11.58
N ILE A 247 11.46 -10.78 -10.38
CA ILE A 247 12.42 -10.28 -9.37
C ILE A 247 12.54 -11.17 -8.13
N ALA A 248 11.89 -12.34 -8.12
CA ALA A 248 11.95 -13.26 -6.99
C ALA A 248 13.41 -13.68 -6.69
N GLY A 249 13.82 -13.52 -5.43
CA GLY A 249 15.15 -13.85 -4.94
C GLY A 249 16.29 -12.90 -5.38
N LEU A 250 16.01 -11.90 -6.20
CA LEU A 250 17.00 -10.91 -6.62
C LEU A 250 17.11 -9.77 -5.59
N LEU A 251 18.31 -9.19 -5.48
CA LEU A 251 18.63 -8.16 -4.50
C LEU A 251 18.64 -6.78 -5.17
N SER A 252 18.08 -5.78 -4.52
CA SER A 252 18.13 -4.38 -4.96
C SER A 252 18.57 -3.47 -3.82
N PHE A 253 19.24 -2.38 -4.18
CA PHE A 253 19.77 -1.39 -3.26
C PHE A 253 19.00 -0.07 -3.38
N TYR A 254 18.93 0.69 -2.29
CA TYR A 254 18.35 2.03 -2.34
C TYR A 254 19.30 2.95 -3.09
N ASN A 255 18.98 3.24 -4.34
CA ASN A 255 19.72 4.14 -5.22
C ASN A 255 19.95 5.54 -4.58
N GLU A 256 19.06 5.94 -3.68
CA GLU A 256 19.15 7.15 -2.87
C GLU A 256 20.34 7.14 -1.89
N LYS A 257 20.84 5.96 -1.52
CA LYS A 257 21.77 5.71 -0.41
C LYS A 257 23.08 5.05 -0.84
N VAL A 258 23.21 4.70 -2.11
CA VAL A 258 24.38 4.04 -2.68
C VAL A 258 24.75 4.70 -3.99
N ASP A 259 25.97 4.43 -4.47
CA ASP A 259 26.36 4.82 -5.82
C ASP A 259 26.10 3.64 -6.77
N ILE A 260 25.29 3.86 -7.79
CA ILE A 260 25.07 2.89 -8.87
C ILE A 260 25.79 3.38 -10.12
N ILE A 261 26.66 2.53 -10.65
CA ILE A 261 27.37 2.75 -11.91
C ILE A 261 26.75 1.82 -12.94
N LEU A 262 26.09 2.38 -13.94
CA LEU A 262 25.41 1.67 -15.01
C LEU A 262 26.18 1.87 -16.32
N ASP A 263 26.63 0.78 -16.94
CA ASP A 263 27.47 0.79 -18.14
C ASP A 263 28.73 1.66 -18.01
N GLY A 264 29.28 1.74 -16.79
CA GLY A 264 30.47 2.55 -16.49
C GLY A 264 30.18 4.01 -16.13
N GLU A 265 28.92 4.46 -16.19
CA GLU A 265 28.52 5.81 -15.84
C GLU A 265 27.84 5.86 -14.47
N LEU A 266 28.30 6.77 -13.61
CA LEU A 266 27.67 7.01 -12.31
C LEU A 266 26.28 7.63 -12.50
N LEU A 267 25.26 6.99 -11.94
CA LEU A 267 23.90 7.52 -11.94
C LEU A 267 23.73 8.60 -10.88
N GLU A 268 22.92 9.61 -11.20
CA GLU A 268 22.46 10.59 -10.21
C GLU A 268 21.56 9.90 -9.17
N ARG A 269 21.77 10.24 -7.89
CA ARG A 269 20.94 9.73 -6.81
C ARG A 269 19.57 10.40 -6.87
N PRO A 270 18.47 9.66 -6.98
CA PRO A 270 17.15 10.25 -7.04
C PRO A 270 16.74 10.83 -5.67
N GLU A 271 15.95 11.90 -5.67
CA GLU A 271 15.24 12.35 -4.46
C GLU A 271 13.88 11.68 -4.40
N THR A 272 13.65 10.85 -3.39
CA THR A 272 12.38 10.16 -3.17
C THR A 272 12.00 10.18 -1.69
N PHE A 273 10.84 9.63 -1.35
CA PHE A 273 10.46 9.45 0.05
C PHE A 273 11.28 8.37 0.78
N PHE A 274 12.24 7.73 0.10
CA PHE A 274 13.20 6.79 0.68
C PHE A 274 14.57 7.40 0.98
N SER A 275 14.83 8.63 0.52
CA SER A 275 16.06 9.38 0.79
C SER A 275 16.33 9.51 2.30
#